data_AF-A0A086PYX9-F1
#
_entry.id   AF-A0A086PYX9-F1
#
_cell.length_a   1.000
_cell.length_b   1.000
_cell.length_c   1.000
_cell.angle_alpha   90.00
_cell.angle_beta   90.00
_cell.angle_gamma   90.00
#
_symmetry.space_group_name_H-M   'P 1'
#
loop_
_entity.id
_entity.type
_entity.pdbx_description
1 polymer ?
#
loop_
_entity_poly.entity_id
_entity_poly.type
_entity_poly.pdbx_seq_one_letter_code
_entity_poly.pdbx_strand_id
1 'polypeptide(L)'
;DCVVCSGRGAMKKVVDPDETSLQDLLELLSQDPALNLKGPGISSATAVLFLQKPPQLRQQLETNLRKSLRELADSGMLKEGEELLVTDVALPSTLRLRLFFEKPASV
;
A
#
# COMPACT_ATOMS: atom_id res chain seq x y z
N ASP A 1 3.94 5.05 -17.40
CA ASP A 1 4.92 5.88 -16.66
C ASP A 1 5.57 5.14 -15.50
N CYS A 2 6.84 4.80 -15.67
CA CYS A 2 7.67 4.21 -14.61
C CYS A 2 8.12 5.35 -13.66
N VAL A 3 7.62 5.37 -12.43
CA VAL A 3 7.81 6.48 -11.46
C VAL A 3 9.10 6.34 -10.64
N VAL A 4 9.95 5.35 -10.94
CA VAL A 4 11.15 5.02 -10.16
C VAL A 4 12.41 5.76 -10.66
N CYS A 5 12.28 6.81 -11.49
CA CYS A 5 13.45 7.44 -12.11
C CYS A 5 14.06 8.65 -11.37
N SER A 6 13.74 8.92 -10.10
CA SER A 6 14.37 10.08 -9.41
C SER A 6 14.59 9.91 -7.90
N GLY A 7 15.10 8.75 -7.47
CA GLY A 7 16.02 8.55 -6.34
C GLY A 7 15.82 9.21 -4.96
N ARG A 8 14.77 9.99 -4.69
CA ARG A 8 14.53 10.72 -3.42
C ARG A 8 13.06 10.94 -3.07
N GLY A 9 12.11 10.56 -3.92
CA GLY A 9 10.69 10.85 -3.74
C GLY A 9 9.85 9.60 -3.43
N ALA A 10 8.73 9.78 -2.72
CA ALA A 10 7.72 8.74 -2.57
C ALA A 10 7.10 8.39 -3.93
N MET A 11 6.98 7.10 -4.23
CA MET A 11 6.25 6.58 -5.37
C MET A 11 4.80 7.04 -5.26
N LYS A 12 4.26 7.69 -6.28
CA LYS A 12 2.86 8.12 -6.28
C LYS A 12 1.99 7.04 -6.90
N LYS A 13 0.88 6.71 -6.27
CA LYS A 13 -0.12 5.79 -6.81
C LYS A 13 -1.51 6.38 -6.62
N VAL A 14 -2.29 6.35 -7.69
CA VAL A 14 -3.68 6.81 -7.72
C VAL A 14 -4.56 5.57 -7.85
N VAL A 15 -5.56 5.43 -7.00
CA VAL A 15 -6.48 4.28 -6.95
C VAL A 15 -7.88 4.74 -6.54
N ASP A 16 -8.90 3.97 -6.93
CA ASP A 16 -10.24 4.14 -6.37
C ASP A 16 -10.28 3.55 -4.95
N PRO A 17 -10.49 4.35 -3.90
CA PRO A 17 -10.51 3.85 -2.54
C PRO A 17 -11.71 2.95 -2.22
N ASP A 18 -12.80 3.05 -2.99
CA ASP A 18 -14.05 2.33 -2.77
C ASP A 18 -14.00 0.94 -3.44
N GLU A 19 -13.31 0.81 -4.59
CA GLU A 19 -13.14 -0.47 -5.31
C GLU A 19 -11.84 -1.20 -4.97
N THR A 20 -10.79 -0.49 -4.55
CA THR A 20 -9.49 -1.09 -4.27
C THR A 20 -9.41 -1.53 -2.81
N SER A 21 -9.17 -2.82 -2.58
CA SER A 21 -8.83 -3.33 -1.25
C SER A 21 -7.33 -3.19 -0.94
N LEU A 22 -6.98 -3.33 0.35
CA LEU A 22 -5.57 -3.38 0.73
C LEU A 22 -4.82 -4.53 0.04
N GLN A 23 -5.51 -5.67 -0.16
CA GLN A 23 -4.96 -6.78 -0.91
C GLN A 23 -4.67 -6.38 -2.37
N ASP A 24 -5.62 -5.76 -3.05
CA ASP A 24 -5.44 -5.33 -4.45
C ASP A 24 -4.29 -4.35 -4.58
N LEU A 25 -4.13 -3.43 -3.63
CA LEU A 25 -2.99 -2.51 -3.61
C LEU A 25 -1.65 -3.26 -3.51
N LEU A 26 -1.54 -4.26 -2.62
CA LEU A 26 -0.31 -5.06 -2.49
C LEU A 26 -0.03 -5.89 -3.74
N GLU A 27 -1.08 -6.43 -4.38
CA GLU A 27 -0.97 -7.14 -5.66
C GLU A 27 -0.50 -6.21 -6.77
N LEU A 28 -1.08 -5.00 -6.89
CA LEU A 28 -0.67 -3.98 -7.85
C LEU A 28 0.80 -3.58 -7.69
N LEU A 29 1.30 -3.48 -6.45
CA LEU A 29 2.72 -3.21 -6.17
C LEU A 29 3.61 -4.41 -6.50
N SER A 30 3.12 -5.64 -6.28
CA SER A 30 3.86 -6.87 -6.57
C SER A 30 3.94 -7.18 -8.06
N GLN A 31 2.96 -6.72 -8.83
CA GLN A 31 2.94 -6.81 -10.28
C GLN A 31 3.90 -5.82 -10.96
N ASP A 32 4.38 -4.80 -10.24
CA ASP A 32 5.36 -3.86 -10.79
C ASP A 32 6.73 -4.56 -10.94
N PRO A 33 7.19 -4.82 -12.18
CA PRO A 33 8.45 -5.52 -12.41
C PRO A 33 9.66 -4.72 -11.92
N ALA A 34 9.52 -3.40 -11.73
CA ALA A 34 10.59 -2.57 -11.18
C ALA A 34 10.80 -2.81 -9.68
N LEU A 35 9.77 -3.28 -8.96
CA LEU A 35 9.83 -3.52 -7.52
C LEU A 35 10.11 -4.99 -7.18
N ASN A 36 9.63 -5.94 -8.00
CA ASN A 36 9.83 -7.40 -7.83
C ASN A 36 9.53 -7.89 -6.39
N LEU A 37 8.48 -7.34 -5.78
CA LEU A 37 8.09 -7.64 -4.40
C LEU A 37 7.63 -9.10 -4.30
N LYS A 38 7.94 -9.75 -3.17
CA LYS A 38 7.57 -11.17 -2.93
C LYS A 38 6.45 -11.32 -1.93
N GLY A 39 6.34 -10.40 -0.99
CA GLY A 39 5.33 -10.38 0.05
C GLY A 39 5.42 -9.07 0.80
N PRO A 40 5.00 -7.95 0.18
CA PRO A 40 5.19 -6.65 0.79
C PRO A 40 4.34 -6.49 2.04
N GLY A 41 4.89 -5.83 3.04
CA GLY A 41 4.18 -5.24 4.17
C GLY A 41 3.99 -3.75 3.94
N ILE A 42 2.92 -3.18 4.50
CA ILE A 42 2.59 -1.77 4.37
C ILE A 42 2.14 -1.19 5.70
N SER A 43 2.61 0.03 5.98
CA SER A 43 2.32 0.77 7.20
C SER A 43 2.14 2.25 6.89
N SER A 44 1.27 2.91 7.62
CA SER A 44 1.08 4.36 7.61
C SER A 44 1.89 5.01 8.74
N ALA A 45 1.80 6.33 8.86
CA ALA A 45 2.40 7.04 9.98
C ALA A 45 1.69 6.71 11.32
N THR A 46 0.42 6.29 11.27
CA THR A 46 -0.42 6.08 12.46
C THR A 46 -0.64 4.61 12.81
N ALA A 47 -0.56 3.70 11.84
CA ALA A 47 -0.89 2.29 12.02
C ALA A 47 -0.12 1.37 11.08
N VAL A 48 0.01 0.11 11.51
CA VAL A 48 0.47 -0.97 10.64
C VAL A 48 -0.75 -1.55 9.93
N LEU A 49 -0.78 -1.46 8.60
CA LEU A 49 -1.91 -1.95 7.80
C LEU A 49 -1.78 -3.46 7.58
N PHE A 50 -0.60 -3.92 7.16
CA PHE A 50 -0.31 -5.33 6.95
C PHE A 50 1.18 -5.66 7.04
N LEU A 51 1.51 -6.83 7.61
CA LEU A 51 2.87 -7.39 7.66
C LEU A 51 2.82 -8.90 7.46
N GLN A 52 3.86 -9.45 6.80
CA GLN A 52 4.01 -10.90 6.62
C GLN A 52 4.44 -11.62 7.91
N LYS A 53 5.22 -10.95 8.76
CA LYS A 53 5.83 -11.50 9.96
C LYS A 53 5.81 -10.47 11.10
N PRO A 54 5.68 -10.90 12.36
CA PRO A 54 5.51 -12.29 12.82
C PRO A 54 4.11 -12.88 12.53
N PRO A 55 3.93 -14.22 12.47
CA PRO A 55 2.66 -14.87 12.10
C PRO A 55 1.46 -14.46 12.95
N GLN A 56 1.68 -14.23 14.24
CA GLN A 56 0.64 -13.78 15.17
C GLN A 56 0.05 -12.43 14.75
N LEU A 57 0.90 -11.48 14.37
CA LEU A 57 0.48 -10.17 13.91
C LEU A 57 -0.14 -10.26 12.51
N ARG A 58 0.42 -11.09 11.63
CA ARG A 58 -0.15 -11.34 10.29
C ARG A 58 -1.62 -11.76 10.39
N GLN A 59 -1.95 -12.72 11.26
CA GLN A 59 -3.33 -13.21 11.42
C GLN A 59 -4.30 -12.09 11.83
N GLN A 60 -3.86 -11.17 12.67
CA GLN A 60 -4.67 -10.02 13.09
C GLN A 60 -4.84 -8.99 11.96
N LEU A 61 -3.78 -8.77 11.17
CA LEU A 61 -3.79 -7.82 10.06
C LEU A 61 -4.41 -8.38 8.77
N GLU A 62 -4.60 -9.71 8.69
CA GLU A 62 -5.21 -10.37 7.53
C GLU A 62 -6.65 -9.90 7.31
N THR A 63 -7.37 -9.50 8.38
CA THR A 63 -8.69 -8.88 8.26
C THR A 63 -8.63 -7.54 7.52
N ASN A 64 -7.52 -6.80 7.59
CA ASN A 64 -7.36 -5.53 6.88
C ASN A 64 -7.16 -5.72 5.37
N LEU A 65 -6.66 -6.89 4.93
CA LEU A 65 -6.47 -7.18 3.51
C LEU A 65 -7.78 -7.10 2.71
N ARG A 66 -8.89 -7.52 3.34
CA ARG A 66 -10.23 -7.54 2.73
C ARG A 66 -10.95 -6.20 2.81
N LYS A 67 -10.43 -5.24 3.59
CA LYS A 67 -11.02 -3.91 3.71
C LYS A 67 -10.63 -3.07 2.49
N SER A 68 -11.58 -2.29 2.03
CA SER A 68 -11.34 -1.22 1.07
C SER A 68 -10.38 -0.18 1.65
N LEU A 69 -9.66 0.54 0.79
CA LEU A 69 -8.83 1.65 1.23
C LEU A 69 -9.68 2.77 1.87
N ARG A 70 -10.94 2.93 1.44
CA ARG A 70 -11.94 3.78 2.08
C ARG A 70 -12.17 3.40 3.54
N GLU A 71 -12.47 2.12 3.83
CA GLU A 71 -12.69 1.65 5.20
C GLU A 71 -11.46 1.84 6.09
N LEU A 72 -10.27 1.64 5.53
CA LEU A 72 -9.02 1.88 6.25
C LEU A 72 -8.77 3.37 6.51
N ALA A 73 -9.18 4.24 5.59
CA ALA A 73 -9.16 5.68 5.79
C ALA A 73 -10.15 6.13 6.86
N ASP A 74 -11.39 5.63 6.79
CA ASP A 74 -12.47 5.99 7.71
C ASP A 74 -12.22 5.49 9.14
N SER A 75 -11.55 4.34 9.28
CA SER A 75 -11.06 3.84 10.57
C SER A 75 -9.83 4.59 11.12
N GLY A 76 -9.30 5.55 10.36
CA GLY A 76 -8.15 6.36 10.74
C GLY A 76 -6.80 5.63 10.66
N MET A 77 -6.79 4.42 10.09
CA MET A 77 -5.56 3.64 9.89
C MET A 77 -4.68 4.23 8.80
N LEU A 78 -5.26 4.95 7.85
CA LEU A 78 -4.54 5.69 6.83
C LEU A 78 -5.25 7.00 6.47
N LYS A 79 -4.57 7.86 5.71
CA LYS A 79 -5.04 9.15 5.21
C LYS A 79 -4.61 9.33 3.76
N GLU A 80 -5.49 9.93 2.97
CA GLU A 80 -5.15 10.31 1.61
C GLU A 80 -3.95 11.26 1.58
N GLY A 81 -3.05 11.04 0.61
CA GLY A 81 -1.89 11.89 0.39
C GLY A 81 -0.76 11.70 1.41
N GLU A 82 -0.92 10.81 2.39
CA GLU A 82 0.13 10.48 3.34
C GLU A 82 1.22 9.60 2.71
N GLU A 83 2.39 9.60 3.34
CA GLU A 83 3.48 8.70 2.98
C GLU A 83 3.34 7.37 3.74
N LEU A 84 2.99 6.32 3.01
CA LEU A 84 3.02 4.95 3.44
C LEU A 84 4.42 4.36 3.24
N LEU A 85 4.77 3.46 4.14
CA LEU A 85 6.02 2.73 4.12
C LEU A 85 5.74 1.29 3.69
N VAL A 86 6.30 0.92 2.55
CA VAL A 86 6.26 -0.43 1.98
C VAL A 86 7.60 -1.11 2.26
N THR A 87 7.53 -2.30 2.84
CA THR A 87 8.69 -3.12 3.21
C THR A 87 8.59 -4.49 2.57
N ASP A 88 9.68 -5.03 2.07
CA ASP A 88 9.72 -6.36 1.46
C ASP A 88 11.13 -6.95 1.59
N VAL A 89 11.25 -8.27 1.56
CA VAL A 89 12.54 -8.97 1.58
C VAL A 89 13.38 -8.73 0.33
N ALA A 90 12.74 -8.41 -0.80
CA ALA A 90 13.40 -8.07 -2.05
C ALA A 90 13.90 -6.62 -2.10
N LEU A 91 13.40 -5.75 -1.21
CA LEU A 91 13.78 -4.34 -1.20
C LEU A 91 15.04 -4.12 -0.35
N PRO A 92 16.06 -3.38 -0.85
CA PRO A 92 17.24 -3.04 -0.07
C PRO A 92 16.95 -2.02 1.04
N SER A 93 15.86 -1.27 0.91
CA SER A 93 15.41 -0.28 1.90
C SER A 93 13.89 -0.05 1.76
N THR A 94 13.26 0.50 2.78
CA THR A 94 11.83 0.81 2.79
C THR A 94 11.45 1.74 1.64
N LEU A 95 10.47 1.31 0.83
CA LEU A 95 9.89 2.09 -0.23
C LEU A 95 8.86 3.05 0.36
N ARG A 96 8.92 4.33 -0.04
CA ARG A 96 7.92 5.33 0.32
C ARG A 96 6.86 5.39 -0.76
N LEU A 97 5.60 5.23 -0.40
CA LEU A 97 4.44 5.25 -1.30
C LEU A 97 3.51 6.36 -0.86
N ARG A 98 3.06 7.21 -1.77
CA ARG A 98 2.01 8.20 -1.51
C ARG A 98 0.77 7.82 -2.31
N LEU A 99 -0.30 7.50 -1.58
CA LEU A 99 -1.60 7.15 -2.17
C LEU A 99 -2.45 8.39 -2.37
N PHE A 100 -3.10 8.47 -3.52
CA PHE A 100 -4.13 9.46 -3.84
C PHE A 100 -5.41 8.73 -4.21
N PHE A 101 -6.54 9.25 -3.77
CA PHE A 101 -7.84 8.67 -4.00
C PHE A 101 -8.52 9.38 -5.15
N GLU A 102 -8.71 8.66 -6.24
CA GLU A 102 -9.41 9.19 -7.40
C GLU A 102 -10.46 8.17 -7.83
N LYS A 103 -11.70 8.62 -7.91
CA LYS A 103 -12.76 7.83 -8.50
C LYS A 103 -12.56 7.87 -10.02
N PRO A 104 -12.42 6.73 -10.73
CA PRO A 104 -12.45 6.75 -12.17
C PRO A 104 -13.78 7.37 -12.56
N ALA A 105 -13.74 8.47 -13.31
CA ALA A 105 -14.95 9.12 -13.79
C ALA A 105 -15.78 8.05 -14.50
N SER A 106 -16.90 7.66 -13.90
CA SER A 106 -17.84 6.73 -14.51
C SER A 106 -18.31 7.35 -15.83
N VAL A 107 -17.85 6.78 -16.94
CA VAL A 107 -18.36 7.08 -18.29
C VAL A 107 -19.66 6.34 -18.50
#